data_AF-A0AAC9SVJ0-F1
#
_entry.id   AF-A0AAC9SVJ0-F1
#
_cell.length_a   1.000
_cell.length_b   1.000
_cell.length_c   1.000
_cell.angle_alpha   90.00
_cell.angle_beta   90.00
_cell.angle_gamma   90.00
#
_symmetry.space_group_name_H-M   'P 1'
#
loop_
_entity.id
_entity.type
_entity.pdbx_description
1 polymer ?
#
loop_
_entity_poly.entity_id
_entity_poly.type
_entity_poly.pdbx_seq_one_letter_code
_entity_poly.pdbx_strand_id
1 'polypeptide(L)'
;MAERPAPFWRRLTNSAGLREPDRGELATNATPFSPPTARVPRPAADAEPAGATPDAVDSEALLAVWFAREQDDMLVWRTCLPGANTAEIATRLSLVPASFLADDVAILPLAENILEMEYGGVGSTPPDRRGQEVLRIVDQVRATGSAAARRGAALVLWLWASEDLNGPLSVPLSPVWYGRAMAALSFRLAAVVDPAEWVRTADRRDEAARTFLLWSGHLPAGEDEATARSILAMRDSLQQNAALAQTMAEHEHRLQVTKRLQEARAREAAARYSNE
;
A
#
# COMPACT_ATOMS: atom_id res chain seq x y z
N MET A 1 -33.74 -26.77 15.54
CA MET A 1 -32.28 -26.59 15.62
C MET A 1 -31.95 -25.38 14.76
N ALA A 2 -31.62 -24.24 15.38
CA ALA A 2 -31.19 -23.06 14.62
C ALA A 2 -29.80 -23.36 14.04
N GLU A 3 -29.66 -23.27 12.71
CA GLU A 3 -28.35 -23.35 12.06
C GLU A 3 -27.44 -22.28 12.67
N ARG A 4 -26.27 -22.69 13.16
CA ARG A 4 -25.25 -21.74 13.59
C ARG A 4 -24.90 -20.89 12.37
N PRO A 5 -25.01 -19.55 12.44
CA PRO A 5 -24.70 -18.70 11.30
C PRO A 5 -23.28 -18.97 10.82
N ALA A 6 -23.11 -19.01 9.50
CA ALA A 6 -21.82 -19.28 8.90
C ALA A 6 -20.75 -18.34 9.48
N PRO A 7 -19.56 -18.86 9.79
CA PRO A 7 -18.52 -18.06 10.40
C PRO A 7 -18.17 -16.84 9.56
N PHE A 8 -17.95 -15.71 10.23
CA PHE A 8 -17.75 -14.36 9.70
C PHE A 8 -16.81 -14.27 8.47
N TRP A 9 -15.66 -14.95 8.51
CA TRP A 9 -14.71 -14.96 7.41
C TRP A 9 -15.28 -15.58 6.13
N ARG A 10 -16.19 -16.57 6.22
CA ARG A 10 -16.88 -17.11 5.05
C ARG A 10 -17.84 -16.10 4.43
N ARG A 11 -18.50 -15.27 5.25
CA ARG A 11 -19.37 -14.19 4.74
C ARG A 11 -18.56 -13.07 4.08
N LEU A 12 -17.39 -12.73 4.63
CA LEU A 12 -16.43 -11.79 4.02
C LEU A 12 -15.85 -12.28 2.68
N THR A 13 -15.43 -13.55 2.61
CA THR A 13 -14.93 -14.13 1.35
C THR A 13 -16.02 -14.19 0.29
N ASN A 14 -17.27 -14.45 0.68
CA ASN A 14 -18.41 -14.48 -0.24
C ASN A 14 -18.81 -13.07 -0.71
N SER A 15 -18.69 -12.05 0.15
CA SER A 15 -18.99 -10.64 -0.18
C SER A 15 -17.85 -9.95 -0.95
N ALA A 16 -16.62 -10.48 -0.88
CA ALA A 16 -15.52 -10.12 -1.77
C ALA A 16 -15.71 -10.62 -3.22
N GLY A 17 -16.84 -11.30 -3.54
CA GLY A 17 -17.21 -11.68 -4.91
C GLY A 17 -16.79 -13.08 -5.35
N LEU A 18 -16.29 -13.92 -4.45
CA LEU A 18 -15.78 -15.25 -4.81
C LEU A 18 -16.83 -16.35 -4.56
N ARG A 19 -17.22 -17.05 -5.64
CA ARG A 19 -17.82 -18.39 -5.54
C ARG A 19 -16.79 -19.32 -4.89
N GLU A 20 -17.25 -20.21 -3.99
CA GLU A 20 -16.40 -21.28 -3.43
C GLU A 20 -15.68 -22.01 -4.58
N PRO A 21 -14.36 -22.26 -4.51
CA PRO A 21 -13.76 -23.24 -5.39
C PRO A 21 -14.42 -24.59 -5.10
N ASP A 22 -14.91 -25.23 -6.16
CA ASP A 22 -15.59 -26.50 -6.10
C ASP A 22 -14.75 -27.49 -5.29
N ARG A 23 -15.35 -28.16 -4.29
CA ARG A 23 -14.66 -29.14 -3.41
C ARG A 23 -14.16 -30.40 -4.15
N GLY A 24 -14.06 -30.37 -5.47
CA GLY A 24 -13.69 -31.49 -6.34
C GLY A 24 -12.26 -31.50 -6.89
N GLU A 25 -11.48 -30.41 -6.80
CA GLU A 25 -10.16 -30.34 -7.46
C GLU A 25 -8.95 -30.59 -6.53
N LEU A 26 -9.17 -31.14 -5.34
CA LEU A 26 -8.10 -31.72 -4.52
C LEU A 26 -8.03 -33.24 -4.70
N ALA A 27 -7.79 -33.69 -5.93
CA ALA A 27 -7.30 -35.03 -6.17
C ALA A 27 -6.44 -35.06 -7.45
N THR A 28 -5.21 -35.52 -7.27
CA THR A 28 -4.27 -35.99 -8.30
C THR A 28 -3.65 -34.94 -9.24
N ASN A 29 -2.42 -34.53 -8.94
CA ASN A 29 -1.29 -34.88 -9.81
C ASN A 29 0.05 -34.59 -9.12
N ALA A 30 0.56 -35.62 -8.46
CA ALA A 30 1.97 -35.77 -8.17
C ALA A 30 2.62 -36.56 -9.31
N THR A 31 3.69 -35.99 -9.90
CA THR A 31 4.86 -36.57 -10.62
C THR A 31 5.16 -35.87 -11.96
N PRO A 32 6.40 -35.94 -12.48
CA PRO A 32 7.64 -35.47 -11.88
C PRO A 32 8.44 -34.55 -12.84
N PHE A 33 9.48 -33.94 -12.28
CA PHE A 33 10.52 -33.12 -12.92
C PHE A 33 10.96 -33.61 -14.32
N SER A 34 10.94 -32.72 -15.32
CA SER A 34 11.61 -32.90 -16.63
C SER A 34 12.66 -31.80 -16.83
N PRO A 35 13.86 -32.12 -17.36
CA PRO A 35 14.96 -31.16 -17.52
C PRO A 35 14.77 -30.23 -18.72
N PRO A 36 15.52 -29.10 -18.79
CA PRO A 36 15.22 -28.01 -19.70
C PRO A 36 15.69 -28.27 -21.14
N THR A 37 14.79 -28.14 -22.11
CA THR A 37 15.11 -28.12 -23.54
C THR A 37 15.59 -26.73 -23.95
N ALA A 38 16.71 -26.68 -24.68
CA ALA A 38 17.38 -25.47 -25.14
C ALA A 38 16.45 -24.54 -25.95
N ARG A 39 16.40 -23.25 -25.58
CA ARG A 39 15.74 -22.20 -26.37
C ARG A 39 16.68 -21.68 -27.47
N VAL A 40 16.17 -21.72 -28.69
CA VAL A 40 16.72 -21.06 -29.89
C VAL A 40 16.69 -19.53 -29.69
N PRO A 41 17.72 -18.77 -30.11
CA PRO A 41 17.74 -17.31 -29.98
C PRO A 41 16.79 -16.65 -30.98
N ARG A 42 15.93 -15.76 -30.48
CA ARG A 42 15.06 -14.89 -31.26
C ARG A 42 15.85 -13.64 -31.70
N PRO A 43 15.75 -13.18 -32.95
CA PRO A 43 16.47 -11.99 -33.39
C PRO A 43 15.91 -10.72 -32.74
N ALA A 44 16.80 -9.75 -32.53
CA ALA A 44 16.55 -8.47 -31.89
C ALA A 44 15.42 -7.69 -32.58
N ALA A 45 14.38 -7.40 -31.80
CA ALA A 45 13.37 -6.41 -32.16
C ALA A 45 13.78 -5.06 -31.57
N ASP A 46 13.56 -4.04 -32.38
CA ASP A 46 14.02 -2.66 -32.22
C ASP A 46 13.63 -2.03 -30.87
N ALA A 47 14.54 -1.19 -30.37
CA ALA A 47 14.36 -0.42 -29.15
C ALA A 47 13.23 0.60 -29.31
N GLU A 48 12.09 0.34 -28.67
CA GLU A 48 11.06 1.36 -28.44
C GLU A 48 11.57 2.42 -27.44
N PRO A 49 11.20 3.69 -27.61
CA PRO A 49 11.59 4.76 -26.71
C PRO A 49 10.91 4.57 -25.34
N ALA A 50 11.67 4.78 -24.27
CA ALA A 50 11.22 4.65 -22.88
C ALA A 50 10.03 5.59 -22.56
N GLY A 51 8.81 5.10 -22.83
CA GLY A 51 7.58 5.62 -22.24
C GLY A 51 7.50 5.20 -20.78
N ALA A 52 6.97 6.06 -19.92
CA ALA A 52 6.72 5.77 -18.52
C ALA A 52 6.03 4.40 -18.39
N THR A 53 6.56 3.52 -17.55
CA THR A 53 5.92 2.25 -17.23
C THR A 53 4.52 2.53 -16.64
N PRO A 54 3.48 1.77 -17.01
CA PRO A 54 2.12 2.00 -16.51
C PRO A 54 2.05 2.08 -14.98
N ASP A 55 2.90 1.34 -14.27
CA ASP A 55 3.04 1.38 -12.81
C ASP A 55 3.43 2.75 -12.27
N ALA A 56 4.27 3.52 -12.98
CA ALA A 56 4.73 4.84 -12.50
C ALA A 56 3.63 5.92 -12.62
N VAL A 57 2.79 5.81 -13.64
CA VAL A 57 1.64 6.71 -13.84
C VAL A 57 0.58 6.44 -12.76
N ASP A 58 0.37 5.18 -12.41
CA ASP A 58 -0.50 4.78 -11.30
C ASP A 58 0.03 5.32 -9.96
N SER A 59 1.34 5.22 -9.70
CA SER A 59 1.97 5.77 -8.49
C SER A 59 1.75 7.28 -8.33
N GLU A 60 1.96 8.08 -9.38
CA GLU A 60 1.80 9.54 -9.32
C GLU A 60 0.34 9.93 -9.07
N ALA A 61 -0.62 9.25 -9.72
CA ALA A 61 -2.04 9.48 -9.51
C ALA A 61 -2.47 9.20 -8.07
N LEU A 62 -1.98 8.11 -7.47
CA LEU A 62 -2.25 7.78 -6.07
C LEU A 62 -1.66 8.83 -5.11
N LEU A 63 -0.43 9.26 -5.33
CA LEU A 63 0.19 10.31 -4.53
C LEU A 63 -0.53 11.66 -4.68
N ALA A 64 -1.02 12.01 -5.86
CA ALA A 64 -1.83 13.21 -6.08
C ALA A 64 -3.11 13.19 -5.23
N VAL A 65 -3.81 12.04 -5.17
CA VAL A 65 -4.97 11.85 -4.28
C VAL A 65 -4.58 11.99 -2.81
N TRP A 66 -3.43 11.43 -2.41
CA TRP A 66 -2.92 11.57 -1.04
C TRP A 66 -2.64 13.03 -0.67
N PHE A 67 -1.88 13.76 -1.50
CA PHE A 67 -1.49 15.14 -1.20
C PHE A 67 -2.68 16.11 -1.19
N ALA A 68 -3.69 15.88 -2.03
CA ALA A 68 -4.93 16.66 -2.02
C ALA A 68 -5.72 16.55 -0.71
N ARG A 69 -5.37 15.61 0.18
CA ARG A 69 -5.99 15.47 1.51
C ARG A 69 -5.32 16.33 2.59
N GLU A 70 -4.22 17.02 2.27
CA GLU A 70 -3.53 17.98 3.13
C GLU A 70 -3.35 17.47 4.58
N GLN A 71 -2.94 16.21 4.73
CA GLN A 71 -2.74 15.64 6.06
C GLN A 71 -1.54 16.31 6.73
N ASP A 72 -1.72 16.78 7.96
CA ASP A 72 -0.65 17.34 8.77
C ASP A 72 0.04 16.23 9.57
N ASP A 73 1.13 15.70 9.01
CA ASP A 73 1.96 14.65 9.63
C ASP A 73 2.43 15.05 11.03
N MET A 74 2.80 16.31 11.25
CA MET A 74 3.30 16.79 12.55
C MET A 74 2.20 16.80 13.61
N LEU A 75 0.98 17.20 13.23
CA LEU A 75 -0.17 17.11 14.10
C LEU A 75 -0.52 15.64 14.42
N VAL A 76 -0.42 14.74 13.44
CA VAL A 76 -0.67 13.31 13.67
C VAL A 76 0.30 12.77 14.73
N TRP A 77 1.60 12.98 14.58
CA TRP A 77 2.60 12.54 15.55
C TRP A 77 2.32 13.04 16.97
N ARG A 78 2.04 14.34 17.12
CA ARG A 78 1.78 14.96 18.44
C ARG A 78 0.49 14.50 19.12
N THR A 79 -0.45 13.96 18.35
CA THR A 79 -1.76 13.52 18.84
C THR A 79 -1.86 12.00 19.00
N CYS A 80 -0.79 11.28 18.66
CA CYS A 80 -0.78 9.82 18.81
C CYS A 80 -0.83 9.41 20.28
N LEU A 81 -1.65 8.39 20.55
CA LEU A 81 -1.74 7.74 21.84
C LEU A 81 -0.91 6.44 21.82
N PRO A 82 -0.53 5.87 22.97
CA PRO A 82 0.02 4.51 22.99
C PRO A 82 -0.93 3.53 22.30
N GLY A 83 -0.39 2.64 21.46
CA GLY A 83 -1.14 1.63 20.72
C GLY A 83 -0.59 0.23 20.88
N ALA A 84 -1.03 -0.65 20.00
CA ALA A 84 -0.56 -2.02 19.91
C ALA A 84 0.93 -2.10 19.49
N ASN A 85 1.54 -3.26 19.70
CA ASN A 85 2.88 -3.52 19.18
C ASN A 85 2.84 -3.67 17.64
N THR A 86 3.86 -3.18 16.93
CA THR A 86 3.98 -3.39 15.47
C THR A 86 3.98 -4.87 15.10
N ALA A 87 4.56 -5.74 15.94
CA ALA A 87 4.57 -7.18 15.73
C ALA A 87 3.15 -7.78 15.71
N GLU A 88 2.21 -7.21 16.48
CA GLU A 88 0.83 -7.65 16.52
C GLU A 88 0.10 -7.33 15.20
N ILE A 89 0.24 -6.09 14.71
CA ILE A 89 -0.29 -5.67 13.42
C ILE A 89 0.36 -6.45 12.27
N ALA A 90 1.69 -6.62 12.31
CA ALA A 90 2.42 -7.40 11.33
C ALA A 90 1.96 -8.87 11.29
N THR A 91 1.70 -9.47 12.46
CA THR A 91 1.16 -10.84 12.51
C THR A 91 -0.21 -10.90 11.83
N ARG A 92 -1.10 -9.94 12.08
CA ARG A 92 -2.42 -9.89 11.40
C ARG A 92 -2.33 -9.69 9.90
N LEU A 93 -1.41 -8.85 9.44
CA LEU A 93 -1.12 -8.68 8.01
C LEU A 93 -0.66 -9.99 7.38
N SER A 94 0.14 -10.80 8.07
CA SER A 94 0.57 -12.12 7.55
C SER A 94 -0.53 -13.17 7.50
N LEU A 95 -1.64 -12.95 8.21
CA LEU A 95 -2.79 -13.86 8.27
C LEU A 95 -3.92 -13.47 7.30
N VAL A 96 -3.69 -12.45 6.47
CA VAL A 96 -4.65 -11.99 5.45
C VAL A 96 -5.00 -13.14 4.51
N PRO A 97 -6.30 -13.40 4.26
CA PRO A 97 -6.72 -14.34 3.22
C PRO A 97 -6.34 -13.83 1.83
N ALA A 98 -5.89 -14.74 0.96
CA ALA A 98 -5.43 -14.39 -0.40
C ALA A 98 -6.48 -13.61 -1.23
N SER A 99 -7.78 -13.77 -0.94
CA SER A 99 -8.86 -13.03 -1.60
C SER A 99 -8.78 -11.51 -1.41
N PHE A 100 -8.21 -11.05 -0.29
CA PHE A 100 -8.00 -9.61 -0.03
C PHE A 100 -6.86 -9.02 -0.87
N LEU A 101 -6.04 -9.88 -1.48
CA LEU A 101 -4.94 -9.52 -2.38
C LEU A 101 -5.34 -9.68 -3.86
N ALA A 102 -6.58 -10.05 -4.17
CA ALA A 102 -7.05 -10.12 -5.55
C ALA A 102 -7.09 -8.70 -6.18
N ASP A 103 -6.74 -8.58 -7.46
CA ASP A 103 -6.77 -7.29 -8.18
C ASP A 103 -8.19 -6.69 -8.26
N ASP A 104 -9.20 -7.54 -8.25
CA ASP A 104 -10.62 -7.24 -8.40
C ASP A 104 -11.41 -7.27 -7.08
N VAL A 105 -10.70 -7.26 -5.94
CA VAL A 105 -11.35 -7.26 -4.62
C VAL A 105 -12.43 -6.20 -4.50
N ALA A 106 -13.65 -6.64 -4.19
CA ALA A 106 -14.84 -5.78 -4.13
C ALA A 106 -14.85 -4.95 -2.82
N ILE A 107 -14.10 -3.85 -2.80
CA ILE A 107 -13.90 -3.06 -1.58
C ILE A 107 -15.14 -2.32 -1.05
N LEU A 108 -16.10 -1.97 -1.91
CA LEU A 108 -17.34 -1.30 -1.48
C LEU A 108 -18.24 -2.22 -0.67
N PRO A 109 -18.70 -3.38 -1.19
CA PRO A 109 -19.51 -4.28 -0.38
C PRO A 109 -18.73 -4.78 0.85
N LEU A 110 -17.41 -4.93 0.75
CA LEU A 110 -16.56 -5.25 1.91
C LEU A 110 -16.66 -4.18 3.01
N ALA A 111 -16.51 -2.90 2.66
CA ALA A 111 -16.60 -1.79 3.62
C ALA A 111 -18.01 -1.63 4.18
N GLU A 112 -19.05 -1.72 3.34
CA GLU A 112 -20.46 -1.64 3.77
C GLU A 112 -20.78 -2.72 4.80
N ASN A 113 -20.39 -3.97 4.55
CA ASN A 113 -20.59 -5.06 5.50
C ASN A 113 -19.88 -4.81 6.83
N ILE A 114 -18.64 -4.31 6.80
CA ILE A 114 -17.87 -4.04 8.03
C ILE A 114 -18.50 -2.90 8.83
N LEU A 115 -18.89 -1.81 8.17
CA LEU A 115 -19.53 -0.66 8.81
C LEU A 115 -20.92 -1.02 9.35
N GLU A 116 -21.68 -1.86 8.66
CA GLU A 116 -22.98 -2.34 9.14
C GLU A 116 -22.86 -3.09 10.47
N MET A 117 -21.79 -3.86 10.65
CA MET A 117 -21.53 -4.56 11.91
C MET A 117 -21.14 -3.62 13.04
N GLU A 118 -20.27 -2.64 12.78
CA GLU A 118 -19.79 -1.71 13.81
C GLU A 118 -20.85 -0.70 14.24
N TYR A 119 -21.69 -0.24 13.31
CA TYR A 119 -22.61 0.87 13.53
C TYR A 119 -24.10 0.51 13.40
N GLY A 120 -24.41 -0.72 13.00
CA GLY A 120 -25.78 -1.22 12.78
C GLY A 120 -26.25 -1.11 11.32
N GLY A 121 -27.34 -1.83 11.03
CA GLY A 121 -28.00 -1.96 9.72
C GLY A 121 -28.24 -0.65 8.96
N VAL A 122 -27.96 -0.67 7.64
CA VAL A 122 -28.39 0.38 6.69
C VAL A 122 -29.92 0.40 6.65
N GLY A 123 -30.53 1.28 7.44
CA GLY A 123 -31.99 1.41 7.51
C GLY A 123 -32.53 1.97 8.83
N SER A 124 -31.77 1.92 9.92
CA SER A 124 -32.22 2.41 11.23
C SER A 124 -31.64 3.79 11.58
N THR A 125 -30.43 4.08 11.09
CA THR A 125 -29.72 5.36 11.29
C THR A 125 -28.79 5.58 10.08
N PRO A 126 -28.68 6.80 9.52
CA PRO A 126 -27.65 7.09 8.50
C PRO A 126 -26.26 6.73 9.05
N PRO A 127 -25.31 6.27 8.20
CA PRO A 127 -23.93 6.08 8.65
C PRO A 127 -23.48 7.38 9.30
N ASP A 128 -22.90 7.27 10.49
CA ASP A 128 -22.37 8.43 11.18
C ASP A 128 -21.30 9.12 10.32
N ARG A 129 -20.84 10.30 10.74
CA ARG A 129 -19.82 11.06 9.99
C ARG A 129 -18.55 10.23 9.69
N ARG A 130 -18.26 9.20 10.49
CA ARG A 130 -17.06 8.34 10.36
C ARG A 130 -17.27 7.29 9.28
N GLY A 131 -18.42 6.60 9.31
CA GLY A 131 -18.80 5.66 8.25
C GLY A 131 -18.85 6.34 6.87
N GLN A 132 -19.39 7.57 6.81
CA GLN A 132 -19.40 8.36 5.57
C GLN A 132 -17.99 8.69 5.06
N GLU A 133 -17.04 8.99 5.95
CA GLU A 133 -15.65 9.25 5.56
C GLU A 133 -14.96 7.99 5.01
N VAL A 134 -15.21 6.82 5.60
CA VAL A 134 -14.70 5.54 5.08
C VAL A 134 -15.26 5.27 3.69
N LEU A 135 -16.58 5.37 3.50
CA LEU A 135 -17.22 5.17 2.19
C LEU A 135 -16.73 6.16 1.14
N ARG A 136 -16.52 7.42 1.52
CA ARG A 136 -15.93 8.43 0.63
C ARG A 136 -14.54 8.02 0.16
N ILE A 137 -13.71 7.46 1.04
CA ILE A 137 -12.38 6.99 0.67
C ILE A 137 -12.46 5.76 -0.22
N VAL A 138 -13.38 4.83 0.06
CA VAL A 138 -13.65 3.68 -0.82
C VAL A 138 -14.02 4.15 -2.24
N ASP A 139 -14.87 5.16 -2.37
CA ASP A 139 -15.21 5.74 -3.68
C ASP A 139 -14.00 6.38 -4.35
N GLN A 140 -13.15 7.09 -3.60
CA GLN A 140 -11.88 7.60 -4.12
C GLN A 140 -10.98 6.46 -4.61
N VAL A 141 -10.80 5.39 -3.83
CA VAL A 141 -10.02 4.22 -4.23
C VAL A 141 -10.56 3.60 -5.52
N ARG A 142 -11.88 3.44 -5.64
CA ARG A 142 -12.51 2.91 -6.86
C ARG A 142 -12.27 3.82 -8.06
N ALA A 143 -12.38 5.13 -7.88
CA ALA A 143 -12.18 6.11 -8.93
C ALA A 143 -10.74 6.12 -9.48
N THR A 144 -9.74 5.69 -8.69
CA THR A 144 -8.35 5.56 -9.19
C THR A 144 -8.20 4.44 -10.23
N GLY A 145 -9.07 3.43 -10.24
CA GLY A 145 -8.88 2.22 -11.07
C GLY A 145 -7.72 1.31 -10.65
N SER A 146 -6.87 1.75 -9.71
CA SER A 146 -5.66 1.03 -9.30
C SER A 146 -5.96 -0.21 -8.45
N ALA A 147 -5.37 -1.35 -8.84
CA ALA A 147 -5.43 -2.57 -8.05
C ALA A 147 -4.66 -2.44 -6.72
N ALA A 148 -3.53 -1.74 -6.72
CA ALA A 148 -2.74 -1.48 -5.52
C ALA A 148 -3.56 -0.69 -4.48
N ALA A 149 -4.28 0.36 -4.92
CA ALA A 149 -5.15 1.11 -4.01
C ALA A 149 -6.28 0.25 -3.43
N ARG A 150 -6.91 -0.60 -4.25
CA ARG A 150 -7.96 -1.54 -3.79
C ARG A 150 -7.43 -2.53 -2.76
N ARG A 151 -6.28 -3.17 -3.03
CA ARG A 151 -5.64 -4.09 -2.09
C ARG A 151 -5.27 -3.38 -0.79
N GLY A 152 -4.71 -2.17 -0.87
CA GLY A 152 -4.37 -1.36 0.30
C GLY A 152 -5.59 -1.10 1.20
N ALA A 153 -6.73 -0.73 0.60
CA ALA A 153 -7.99 -0.54 1.33
C ALA A 153 -8.51 -1.85 1.93
N ALA A 154 -8.47 -2.95 1.16
CA ALA A 154 -8.90 -4.26 1.62
C ALA A 154 -8.08 -4.75 2.84
N LEU A 155 -6.76 -4.55 2.83
CA LEU A 155 -5.90 -4.90 3.96
C LEU A 155 -6.22 -4.10 5.23
N VAL A 156 -6.56 -2.83 5.09
CA VAL A 156 -7.00 -2.00 6.24
C VAL A 156 -8.34 -2.51 6.79
N LEU A 157 -9.30 -2.82 5.91
CA LEU A 157 -10.59 -3.40 6.29
C LEU A 157 -10.42 -4.76 6.99
N TRP A 158 -9.47 -5.58 6.54
CA TRP A 158 -9.09 -6.82 7.24
C TRP A 158 -8.57 -6.55 8.65
N LEU A 159 -7.67 -5.57 8.82
CA LEU A 159 -7.11 -5.25 10.14
C LEU A 159 -8.20 -4.88 11.15
N TRP A 160 -9.23 -4.14 10.73
CA TRP A 160 -10.36 -3.76 11.57
C TRP A 160 -11.26 -4.95 11.91
N ALA A 161 -11.63 -5.73 10.89
CA ALA A 161 -12.66 -6.74 11.03
C ALA A 161 -12.13 -8.10 11.55
N SER A 162 -10.81 -8.31 11.52
CA SER A 162 -10.20 -9.61 11.88
C SER A 162 -10.21 -9.96 13.37
N GLU A 163 -10.75 -9.10 14.24
CA GLU A 163 -10.79 -9.34 15.70
C GLU A 163 -11.53 -10.62 16.08
N ASP A 164 -12.65 -10.93 15.40
CA ASP A 164 -13.42 -12.14 15.67
C ASP A 164 -12.64 -13.43 15.37
N LEU A 165 -11.64 -13.37 14.49
CA LEU A 165 -10.83 -14.53 14.10
C LEU A 165 -9.53 -14.61 14.89
N ASN A 166 -8.87 -13.48 15.10
CA ASN A 166 -7.52 -13.39 15.65
C ASN A 166 -7.49 -12.93 17.11
N GLY A 167 -8.66 -12.67 17.72
CA GLY A 167 -8.81 -11.99 19.00
C GLY A 167 -8.73 -10.46 18.86
N PRO A 168 -9.09 -9.70 19.91
CA PRO A 168 -8.97 -8.24 19.90
C PRO A 168 -7.51 -7.80 19.91
N LEU A 169 -7.25 -6.55 19.46
CA LEU A 169 -5.92 -5.97 19.62
C LEU A 169 -5.62 -5.65 21.09
N SER A 170 -4.35 -5.67 21.47
CA SER A 170 -3.91 -5.28 22.83
C SER A 170 -4.35 -3.85 23.21
N VAL A 171 -4.40 -2.96 22.22
CA VAL A 171 -5.05 -1.65 22.31
C VAL A 171 -6.07 -1.55 21.17
N PRO A 172 -7.37 -1.35 21.46
CA PRO A 172 -8.39 -1.22 20.43
C PRO A 172 -8.14 -0.03 19.50
N LEU A 173 -8.47 -0.19 18.22
CA LEU A 173 -8.38 0.90 17.26
C LEU A 173 -9.49 1.92 17.50
N SER A 174 -9.18 3.20 17.27
CA SER A 174 -10.18 4.26 17.32
C SER A 174 -10.85 4.44 15.96
N PRO A 175 -12.19 4.31 15.86
CA PRO A 175 -12.89 4.51 14.60
C PRO A 175 -12.82 5.93 14.03
N VAL A 176 -12.40 6.91 14.84
CA VAL A 176 -12.17 8.30 14.39
C VAL A 176 -11.10 8.37 13.30
N TRP A 177 -10.14 7.45 13.32
CA TRP A 177 -8.96 7.50 12.45
C TRP A 177 -9.02 6.52 11.28
N TYR A 178 -10.11 5.77 11.15
CA TYR A 178 -10.27 4.72 10.13
C TYR A 178 -10.06 5.25 8.70
N GLY A 179 -10.75 6.33 8.35
CA GLY A 179 -10.58 6.92 7.02
C GLY A 179 -9.13 7.35 6.74
N ARG A 180 -8.49 7.96 7.73
CA ARG A 180 -7.09 8.43 7.61
C ARG A 180 -6.12 7.26 7.39
N ALA A 181 -6.23 6.19 8.18
CA ALA A 181 -5.43 4.98 8.01
C ALA A 181 -5.66 4.34 6.63
N MET A 182 -6.93 4.20 6.22
CA MET A 182 -7.27 3.67 4.90
C MET A 182 -6.66 4.49 3.76
N ALA A 183 -6.75 5.83 3.82
CA ALA A 183 -6.16 6.70 2.82
C ALA A 183 -4.64 6.59 2.78
N ALA A 184 -3.96 6.50 3.93
CA ALA A 184 -2.51 6.38 3.98
C ALA A 184 -2.02 5.08 3.34
N LEU A 185 -2.66 3.95 3.64
CA LEU A 185 -2.24 2.68 3.04
C LEU A 185 -2.61 2.66 1.54
N SER A 186 -3.81 3.09 1.17
CA SER A 186 -4.31 2.95 -0.21
C SER A 186 -3.71 3.94 -1.21
N PHE A 187 -3.30 5.14 -0.75
CA PHE A 187 -2.82 6.19 -1.65
C PHE A 187 -1.35 6.53 -1.45
N ARG A 188 -0.85 6.51 -0.20
CA ARG A 188 0.53 6.88 0.09
C ARG A 188 1.48 5.68 -0.01
N LEU A 189 1.21 4.61 0.74
CA LEU A 189 2.11 3.47 0.76
C LEU A 189 1.95 2.60 -0.51
N ALA A 190 0.72 2.33 -0.94
CA ALA A 190 0.45 1.54 -2.14
C ALA A 190 1.00 2.17 -3.43
N ALA A 191 1.25 3.49 -3.45
CA ALA A 191 1.90 4.16 -4.56
C ALA A 191 3.39 3.78 -4.73
N VAL A 192 4.04 3.30 -3.67
CA VAL A 192 5.50 3.04 -3.68
C VAL A 192 5.86 1.60 -3.33
N VAL A 193 4.94 0.85 -2.71
CA VAL A 193 5.12 -0.57 -2.38
C VAL A 193 3.83 -1.32 -2.65
N ASP A 194 3.87 -2.34 -3.50
CA ASP A 194 2.72 -3.22 -3.76
C ASP A 194 2.22 -3.83 -2.43
N PRO A 195 0.92 -3.70 -2.10
CA PRO A 195 0.33 -4.33 -0.93
C PRO A 195 0.60 -5.83 -0.75
N ALA A 196 0.85 -6.58 -1.83
CA ALA A 196 1.27 -7.98 -1.73
C ALA A 196 2.60 -8.14 -0.97
N GLU A 197 3.51 -7.17 -1.10
CA GLU A 197 4.79 -7.18 -0.39
C GLU A 197 4.64 -6.90 1.10
N TRP A 198 3.62 -6.16 1.52
CA TRP A 198 3.33 -5.93 2.94
C TRP A 198 3.03 -7.26 3.64
N VAL A 199 2.43 -8.21 2.93
CA VAL A 199 2.17 -9.55 3.45
C VAL A 199 3.39 -10.44 3.31
N ARG A 200 4.11 -10.39 2.19
CA ARG A 200 5.19 -11.33 1.88
C ARG A 200 6.50 -11.05 2.63
N THR A 201 6.85 -9.78 2.83
CA THR A 201 8.21 -9.37 3.16
C THR A 201 8.26 -8.68 4.51
N ALA A 202 9.08 -9.19 5.44
CA ALA A 202 9.07 -8.75 6.84
C ALA A 202 9.31 -7.23 7.00
N ASP A 203 10.25 -6.66 6.24
CA ASP A 203 10.54 -5.22 6.29
C ASP A 203 9.36 -4.37 5.79
N ARG A 204 8.70 -4.81 4.70
CA ARG A 204 7.50 -4.13 4.16
C ARG A 204 6.30 -4.28 5.06
N ARG A 205 6.22 -5.40 5.77
CA ARG A 205 5.19 -5.64 6.78
C ARG A 205 5.35 -4.72 7.98
N ASP A 206 6.58 -4.52 8.46
CA ASP A 206 6.87 -3.58 9.55
C ASP A 206 6.57 -2.13 9.13
N GLU A 207 6.98 -1.74 7.92
CA GLU A 207 6.65 -0.43 7.34
C GLU A 207 5.13 -0.20 7.27
N ALA A 208 4.38 -1.17 6.73
CA ALA A 208 2.92 -1.09 6.64
C ALA A 208 2.27 -1.06 8.03
N ALA A 209 2.74 -1.85 8.99
CA ALA A 209 2.24 -1.88 10.36
C ALA A 209 2.46 -0.54 11.08
N ARG A 210 3.66 0.04 10.95
CA ARG A 210 3.99 1.35 11.54
C ARG A 210 3.21 2.48 10.89
N THR A 211 3.09 2.45 9.56
CA THR A 211 2.25 3.40 8.80
C THR A 211 0.80 3.31 9.26
N PHE A 212 0.26 2.10 9.37
CA PHE A 212 -1.09 1.88 9.86
C PHE A 212 -1.29 2.45 11.27
N LEU A 213 -0.42 2.12 12.23
CA LEU A 213 -0.53 2.62 13.61
C LEU A 213 -0.50 4.15 13.66
N LEU A 214 0.47 4.79 12.99
CA LEU A 214 0.58 6.26 12.93
C LEU A 214 -0.72 6.89 12.44
N TRP A 215 -1.21 6.41 11.30
CA TRP A 215 -2.40 6.99 10.65
C TRP A 215 -3.72 6.57 11.31
N SER A 216 -3.67 5.56 12.18
CA SER A 216 -4.71 5.21 13.15
C SER A 216 -4.59 6.00 14.48
N GLY A 217 -3.65 6.93 14.60
CA GLY A 217 -3.50 7.79 15.78
C GLY A 217 -2.76 7.12 16.94
N HIS A 218 -1.89 6.16 16.66
CA HIS A 218 -1.17 5.38 17.67
C HIS A 218 0.35 5.36 17.47
N LEU A 219 1.08 5.43 18.58
CA LEU A 219 2.48 5.04 18.67
C LEU A 219 2.59 3.53 18.91
N PRO A 220 3.59 2.83 18.34
CA PRO A 220 3.90 1.46 18.73
C PRO A 220 4.09 1.29 20.24
N ALA A 221 3.61 0.18 20.77
CA ALA A 221 3.77 -0.13 22.20
C ALA A 221 5.24 -0.06 22.65
N GLY A 222 5.52 0.74 23.68
CA GLY A 222 6.86 0.89 24.26
C GLY A 222 7.78 1.87 23.53
N GLU A 223 7.33 2.51 22.45
CA GLU A 223 8.09 3.54 21.74
C GLU A 223 7.55 4.93 22.11
N ASP A 224 8.46 5.91 22.29
CA ASP A 224 8.08 7.33 22.34
C ASP A 224 7.98 7.93 20.92
N GLU A 225 7.47 9.16 20.81
CA GLU A 225 7.29 9.83 19.51
C GLU A 225 8.59 9.90 18.72
N ALA A 226 9.70 10.26 19.38
CA ALA A 226 11.01 10.41 18.74
C ALA A 226 11.52 9.08 18.16
N THR A 227 11.41 8.00 18.94
CA THR A 227 11.83 6.65 18.54
C THR A 227 10.96 6.13 17.40
N ALA A 228 9.64 6.19 17.55
CA ALA A 228 8.70 5.71 16.55
C ALA A 228 8.87 6.44 15.22
N ARG A 229 9.06 7.77 15.26
CA ARG A 229 9.31 8.59 14.07
C ARG A 229 10.63 8.26 13.42
N SER A 230 11.70 8.09 14.20
CA SER A 230 13.03 7.72 13.69
C SER A 230 12.98 6.38 12.96
N ILE A 231 12.33 5.37 13.56
CA ILE A 231 12.23 4.05 12.94
C ILE A 231 11.35 4.09 11.69
N LEU A 232 10.20 4.79 11.73
CA LEU A 232 9.37 4.93 10.52
C LEU A 232 10.14 5.65 9.41
N ALA A 233 10.85 6.74 9.70
CA ALA A 233 11.65 7.45 8.69
C ALA A 233 12.74 6.56 8.06
N MET A 234 13.37 5.67 8.84
CA MET A 234 14.32 4.69 8.30
C MET A 234 13.66 3.64 7.39
N ARG A 235 12.35 3.37 7.55
CA ARG A 235 11.61 2.34 6.79
C ARG A 235 10.77 2.89 5.65
N ASP A 236 10.47 4.19 5.67
CA ASP A 236 9.52 4.84 4.77
C ASP A 236 10.02 4.88 3.32
N SER A 237 9.48 3.99 2.50
CA SER A 237 9.84 3.84 1.08
C SER A 237 9.61 5.11 0.29
N LEU A 238 8.59 5.90 0.64
CA LEU A 238 8.32 7.14 -0.05
C LEU A 238 9.47 8.13 0.16
N GLN A 239 9.97 8.24 1.40
CA GLN A 239 11.12 9.09 1.72
C GLN A 239 12.41 8.55 1.10
N GLN A 240 12.64 7.23 1.14
CA GLN A 240 13.81 6.60 0.53
C GLN A 240 13.84 6.82 -0.99
N ASN A 241 12.71 6.61 -1.68
CA ASN A 241 12.60 6.82 -3.12
C ASN A 241 12.83 8.29 -3.49
N ALA A 242 12.27 9.22 -2.71
CA ALA A 242 12.48 10.66 -2.92
C ALA A 242 13.95 11.06 -2.75
N ALA A 243 14.63 10.57 -1.71
CA ALA A 243 16.04 10.84 -1.47
C ALA A 243 16.95 10.27 -2.59
N LEU A 244 16.62 9.07 -3.09
CA LEU A 244 17.33 8.48 -4.22
C LEU A 244 17.13 9.30 -5.50
N ALA A 245 15.90 9.69 -5.81
CA ALA A 245 15.58 10.52 -6.97
C ALA A 245 16.30 11.88 -6.93
N GLN A 246 16.35 12.52 -5.76
CA GLN A 246 17.10 13.76 -5.55
C GLN A 246 18.60 13.56 -5.81
N THR A 247 19.20 12.49 -5.26
CA THR A 247 20.62 12.18 -5.46
C THR A 247 20.96 11.95 -6.93
N MET A 248 20.08 11.28 -7.67
CA MET A 248 20.22 11.06 -9.11
C MET A 248 20.17 12.39 -9.89
N ALA A 249 19.18 13.24 -9.60
CA ALA A 249 19.05 14.55 -10.24
C ALA A 249 20.28 15.45 -10.00
N GLU A 250 20.84 15.43 -8.78
CA GLU A 250 22.08 16.15 -8.45
C GLU A 250 23.30 15.60 -9.21
N HIS A 251 23.37 14.28 -9.41
CA HIS A 251 24.43 13.67 -10.21
C HIS A 251 24.33 14.08 -11.68
N GLU A 252 23.14 13.99 -12.28
CA GLU A 252 22.88 14.40 -13.66
C GLU A 252 23.21 15.89 -13.88
N HIS A 253 22.81 16.74 -12.94
CA HIS A 253 23.11 18.17 -13.01
C HIS A 253 24.63 18.43 -13.02
N ARG A 254 25.40 17.75 -12.16
CA ARG A 254 26.86 17.87 -12.15
C ARG A 254 27.48 17.45 -13.48
N LEU A 255 27.02 16.35 -14.07
CA LEU A 255 27.50 15.89 -15.38
C LEU A 255 27.20 16.91 -16.48
N GLN A 256 26.00 17.50 -16.49
CA GLN A 256 25.64 18.53 -17.45
C GLN A 256 26.53 19.77 -17.31
N VAL A 257 26.82 20.21 -16.07
CA VAL A 257 27.74 21.33 -15.81
C VAL A 257 29.15 21.00 -16.29
N THR A 258 29.68 19.82 -16.00
CA THR A 258 31.00 19.39 -16.49
C THR A 258 31.07 19.38 -18.01
N LYS A 259 30.05 18.85 -18.69
CA LYS A 259 29.97 18.84 -20.16
C LYS A 259 29.97 20.26 -20.73
N ARG A 260 29.15 21.17 -20.18
CA ARG A 260 29.11 22.58 -20.60
C ARG A 260 30.46 23.28 -20.42
N LEU A 261 31.16 23.02 -19.31
CA LEU A 261 32.49 23.57 -19.07
C LEU A 261 33.55 23.01 -20.04
N GLN A 262 33.49 21.72 -20.37
CA GLN A 262 34.38 21.11 -21.36
C GLN A 262 34.13 21.68 -22.77
N GLU A 263 32.87 21.82 -23.16
CA GLU A 263 32.50 22.43 -24.45
C GLU A 263 32.91 23.91 -24.54
N ALA A 264 32.79 24.66 -23.45
CA ALA A 264 33.25 26.04 -23.39
C ALA A 264 34.79 26.13 -23.52
N ARG A 265 35.53 25.28 -22.79
CA ARG A 265 37.00 25.20 -22.90
C ARG A 265 37.46 24.79 -24.31
N ALA A 266 36.78 23.84 -24.93
CA ALA A 266 37.09 23.42 -26.30
C ALA A 266 36.86 24.55 -27.31
N ARG A 267 35.77 25.32 -27.16
CA ARG A 267 35.49 26.51 -27.98
C ARG A 267 36.54 27.60 -27.79
N GLU A 268 36.94 27.88 -26.56
CA GLU A 268 38.01 28.86 -26.27
C GLU A 268 39.37 28.44 -26.84
N ALA A 269 39.72 27.15 -26.74
CA ALA A 269 40.96 26.63 -27.34
C ALA A 269 40.95 26.76 -28.87
N ALA A 270 39.85 26.38 -29.52
CA ALA A 270 39.71 26.51 -30.97
C ALA A 270 39.80 27.97 -31.45
N ALA A 271 39.21 28.91 -30.70
CA ALA A 271 39.27 30.34 -31.01
C ALA A 271 40.66 30.96 -30.81
N ARG A 272 41.50 30.38 -29.95
CA ARG A 272 42.90 30.81 -29.78
C ARG A 272 43.78 30.34 -30.94
N TYR A 273 43.62 29.09 -31.38
CA TYR A 273 44.40 28.55 -32.50
C TYR A 273 44.07 29.17 -33.87
N SER A 274 42.90 29.81 -34.05
CA SER A 274 42.56 30.47 -35.32
C SER A 274 43.03 31.93 -35.41
N ASN A 275 43.60 32.48 -34.34
CA ASN A 275 44.05 33.88 -34.25
C ASN A 275 45.58 34.03 -34.21
N GLU A 276 46.32 32.92 -34.31
CA GLU A 276 47.76 32.87 -34.65
C GLU A 276 47.93 32.60 -36.15
#